data_AF-A0A955YNL7-F1
#
_entry.id   AF-A0A955YNL7-F1
#
_cell.length_a   1.000
_cell.length_b   1.000
_cell.length_c   1.000
_cell.angle_alpha   90.00
_cell.angle_beta   90.00
_cell.angle_gamma   90.00
#
_symmetry.space_group_name_H-M   'P 1'
#
loop_
_entity.id
_entity.type
_entity.pdbx_description
1 polymer ?
#
loop_
_entity_poly.entity_id
_entity_poly.type
_entity_poly.pdbx_seq_one_letter_code
_entity_poly.pdbx_strand_id
1 'polypeptide(L)'
;CACAAGSACDDGATGSGACTCAPGRYGVTCSGTCTCATGSTCDDGADGDGSCTCAPGRYGPACAGVCACQSGTCDDGADGDGSCTCPPNRFGPTCVGVCMCSGSTCDDGADGSGTCTCAAGRYGPTCAGICLCAAGSTCDEGASGNGSCSCAAGTYGNLCSGQCACGPGLTCDDGRTGDGACSCGPNMGLCGSTQASCVVAALDQSNVTTGGTRLATTIGQTFTAGITGQLTGIDLQVESGTSSGAVTVTNEAGTVVLRSDAFAITQVGANRVDFTGPVPVVAGTVYRFQVSLASEVRVRQSVDTYPGGSVAGATDRDLGFATYVAPCP
;
A
#
# COMPACT_ATOMS: atom_id res chain seq x y z
N CYS A 1 -35.65 -11.41 -81.67
CA CYS A 1 -34.62 -11.05 -80.66
C CYS A 1 -34.91 -11.75 -79.35
N ALA A 2 -33.91 -11.86 -78.46
CA ALA A 2 -34.03 -12.48 -77.14
C ALA A 2 -34.08 -11.42 -76.02
N CYS A 3 -34.85 -10.35 -76.20
CA CYS A 3 -34.99 -9.27 -75.22
C CYS A 3 -36.09 -9.59 -74.20
N ALA A 4 -35.95 -9.09 -72.98
CA ALA A 4 -36.96 -9.21 -71.93
C ALA A 4 -38.27 -8.48 -72.31
N ALA A 5 -39.38 -8.97 -71.77
CA ALA A 5 -40.72 -8.45 -72.06
C ALA A 5 -40.83 -6.94 -71.77
N GLY A 6 -41.31 -6.18 -72.76
CA GLY A 6 -41.45 -4.71 -72.69
C GLY A 6 -40.24 -3.92 -73.19
N SER A 7 -39.16 -4.58 -73.63
CA SER A 7 -38.01 -3.92 -74.26
C SER A 7 -38.17 -3.84 -75.78
N ALA A 8 -37.60 -2.80 -76.41
CA ALA A 8 -37.55 -2.72 -77.86
C ALA A 8 -36.36 -3.52 -78.40
N CYS A 9 -36.44 -3.99 -79.65
CA CYS A 9 -35.34 -4.64 -80.33
C CYS A 9 -35.14 -4.05 -81.73
N ASP A 10 -33.89 -3.92 -82.14
CA ASP A 10 -33.50 -3.71 -83.53
C ASP A 10 -33.69 -5.02 -84.33
N ASP A 11 -34.83 -5.13 -85.02
CA ASP A 11 -35.26 -6.31 -85.78
C ASP A 11 -35.22 -6.12 -87.31
N GLY A 12 -35.59 -7.16 -88.06
CA GLY A 12 -35.57 -7.17 -89.53
C GLY A 12 -34.32 -7.80 -90.16
N ALA A 13 -34.28 -7.83 -91.49
CA ALA A 13 -33.27 -8.59 -92.26
C ALA A 13 -31.82 -8.03 -92.14
N THR A 14 -31.68 -6.76 -91.75
CA THR A 14 -30.40 -6.07 -91.53
C THR A 14 -30.21 -5.62 -90.07
N GLY A 15 -31.13 -5.98 -89.17
CA GLY A 15 -31.09 -5.58 -87.76
C GLY A 15 -29.97 -6.28 -86.99
N SER A 16 -29.40 -5.59 -86.01
CA SER A 16 -28.31 -6.11 -85.17
C SER A 16 -28.78 -7.12 -84.11
N GLY A 17 -30.10 -7.18 -83.83
CA GLY A 17 -30.66 -7.97 -82.75
C GLY A 17 -30.42 -7.36 -81.35
N ALA A 18 -29.85 -6.15 -81.27
CA ALA A 18 -29.58 -5.44 -80.03
C ALA A 18 -30.89 -5.01 -79.34
N CYS A 19 -30.90 -5.14 -78.01
CA CYS A 19 -32.03 -4.71 -77.20
C CYS A 19 -31.89 -3.24 -76.79
N THR A 20 -33.00 -2.51 -76.74
CA THR A 20 -33.08 -1.20 -76.07
C THR A 20 -33.95 -1.38 -74.83
N CYS A 21 -33.35 -1.24 -73.66
CA CYS A 21 -34.02 -1.51 -72.39
C CYS A 21 -34.97 -0.39 -71.99
N ALA A 22 -36.09 -0.76 -71.37
CA ALA A 22 -36.93 0.21 -70.68
C ALA A 22 -36.19 0.77 -69.44
N PRO A 23 -36.50 2.00 -68.99
CA PRO A 23 -35.87 2.60 -67.81
C PRO A 23 -35.91 1.67 -66.59
N GLY A 24 -34.77 1.53 -65.89
CA GLY A 24 -34.62 0.65 -64.73
C GLY A 24 -34.39 -0.83 -65.06
N ARG A 25 -34.17 -1.19 -66.33
CA ARG A 25 -33.72 -2.52 -66.76
C ARG A 25 -32.33 -2.45 -67.39
N TYR A 26 -31.52 -3.48 -67.17
CA TYR A 26 -30.12 -3.51 -67.62
C TYR A 26 -29.68 -4.86 -68.19
N GLY A 27 -28.49 -4.83 -68.82
CA GLY A 27 -27.83 -5.97 -69.45
C GLY A 27 -28.27 -6.22 -70.88
N VAL A 28 -27.48 -7.00 -71.61
CA VAL A 28 -27.62 -7.20 -73.07
C VAL A 28 -28.98 -7.72 -73.53
N THR A 29 -29.75 -8.37 -72.65
CA THR A 29 -31.12 -8.85 -72.90
C THR A 29 -32.18 -8.09 -72.10
N CYS A 30 -31.83 -7.04 -71.36
CA CYS A 30 -32.71 -6.25 -70.48
C CYS A 30 -33.43 -7.06 -69.39
N SER A 31 -32.87 -8.22 -69.01
CA SER A 31 -33.43 -9.10 -67.98
C SER A 31 -33.13 -8.62 -66.56
N GLY A 32 -32.03 -7.88 -66.37
CA GLY A 32 -31.67 -7.24 -65.11
C GLY A 32 -32.68 -6.16 -64.72
N THR A 33 -32.93 -6.00 -63.42
CA THR A 33 -33.82 -4.96 -62.88
C THR A 33 -33.08 -4.21 -61.79
N CYS A 34 -33.06 -2.88 -61.89
CA CYS A 34 -32.44 -2.00 -60.91
C CYS A 34 -33.18 -2.05 -59.57
N THR A 35 -32.42 -2.13 -58.47
CA THR A 35 -32.95 -2.19 -57.09
C THR A 35 -32.50 -1.01 -56.23
N CYS A 36 -31.89 0.01 -56.84
CA CYS A 36 -31.37 1.18 -56.15
C CYS A 36 -32.48 1.92 -55.37
N ALA A 37 -32.14 2.41 -54.18
CA ALA A 37 -33.05 3.18 -53.35
C ALA A 37 -33.45 4.51 -53.98
N THR A 38 -34.65 4.99 -53.63
CA THR A 38 -35.25 6.23 -54.16
C THR A 38 -34.29 7.42 -54.09
N GLY A 39 -34.12 8.10 -55.23
CA GLY A 39 -33.24 9.26 -55.38
C GLY A 39 -31.81 8.91 -55.84
N SER A 40 -31.45 7.63 -55.88
CA SER A 40 -30.19 7.13 -56.45
C SER A 40 -30.39 6.81 -57.94
N THR A 41 -29.30 6.79 -58.70
CA THR A 41 -29.32 6.41 -60.12
C THR A 41 -28.80 5.00 -60.32
N CYS A 42 -29.30 4.30 -61.32
CA CYS A 42 -28.86 2.97 -61.72
C CYS A 42 -28.14 3.05 -63.07
N ASP A 43 -27.09 2.26 -63.25
CA ASP A 43 -26.48 2.00 -64.55
C ASP A 43 -27.39 1.04 -65.34
N ASP A 44 -28.32 1.62 -66.11
CA ASP A 44 -29.33 0.91 -66.89
C ASP A 44 -29.05 0.91 -68.40
N GLY A 45 -29.87 0.19 -69.17
CA GLY A 45 -29.63 0.01 -70.60
C GLY A 45 -28.92 -1.29 -70.96
N ALA A 46 -28.71 -1.51 -72.26
CA ALA A 46 -28.19 -2.78 -72.76
C ALA A 46 -26.74 -3.05 -72.37
N ASP A 47 -25.95 -1.99 -72.17
CA ASP A 47 -24.55 -2.05 -71.75
C ASP A 47 -24.37 -1.86 -70.23
N GLY A 48 -25.44 -1.49 -69.51
CA GLY A 48 -25.40 -1.25 -68.07
C GLY A 48 -25.34 -2.54 -67.26
N ASP A 49 -24.74 -2.47 -66.06
CA ASP A 49 -24.55 -3.62 -65.16
C ASP A 49 -25.48 -3.63 -63.94
N GLY A 50 -26.33 -2.61 -63.79
CA GLY A 50 -27.26 -2.47 -62.69
C GLY A 50 -26.67 -1.91 -61.40
N SER A 51 -25.41 -1.47 -61.42
CA SER A 51 -24.76 -0.79 -60.29
C SER A 51 -25.48 0.52 -59.95
N CYS A 52 -25.43 0.90 -58.67
CA CYS A 52 -26.09 2.09 -58.18
C CYS A 52 -25.07 3.21 -57.92
N THR A 53 -25.44 4.45 -58.25
CA THR A 53 -24.78 5.64 -57.73
C THR A 53 -25.70 6.26 -56.68
N CYS A 54 -25.26 6.23 -55.42
CA CYS A 54 -26.10 6.64 -54.30
C CYS A 54 -26.33 8.15 -54.26
N ALA A 55 -27.54 8.54 -53.83
CA ALA A 55 -27.78 9.91 -53.41
C ALA A 55 -26.93 10.25 -52.17
N PRO A 56 -26.59 11.54 -51.93
CA PRO A 56 -25.82 11.94 -50.75
C PRO A 56 -26.42 11.42 -49.45
N GLY A 57 -25.57 10.86 -48.58
CA GLY A 57 -25.99 10.31 -47.28
C GLY A 57 -26.68 8.94 -47.36
N ARG A 58 -26.62 8.26 -48.51
CA ARG A 58 -27.05 6.86 -48.67
C ARG A 58 -25.87 5.96 -49.00
N TYR A 59 -25.92 4.72 -48.53
CA TYR A 59 -24.80 3.80 -48.68
C TYR A 59 -25.21 2.35 -48.95
N GLY A 60 -24.20 1.56 -49.33
CA GLY A 60 -24.29 0.15 -49.67
C GLY A 60 -24.69 -0.09 -51.13
N PRO A 61 -24.58 -1.34 -51.63
CA PRO A 61 -24.66 -1.62 -53.08
C PRO A 61 -25.98 -1.22 -53.75
N ALA A 62 -27.08 -1.21 -52.99
CA ALA A 62 -28.41 -0.76 -53.44
C ALA A 62 -28.81 0.61 -52.87
N CYS A 63 -27.90 1.32 -52.20
CA CYS A 63 -28.13 2.63 -51.56
C CYS A 63 -29.25 2.63 -50.51
N ALA A 64 -29.56 1.46 -49.94
CA ALA A 64 -30.64 1.30 -48.97
C ALA A 64 -30.26 1.83 -47.58
N GLY A 65 -28.97 1.81 -47.23
CA GLY A 65 -28.46 2.38 -45.98
C GLY A 65 -28.64 3.90 -45.95
N VAL A 66 -28.91 4.45 -44.77
CA VAL A 66 -29.02 5.90 -44.54
C VAL A 66 -28.04 6.28 -43.45
N CYS A 67 -27.19 7.25 -43.73
CA CYS A 67 -26.19 7.75 -42.79
C CYS A 67 -26.84 8.30 -41.52
N ALA A 68 -26.34 7.86 -40.37
CA ALA A 68 -26.80 8.28 -39.04
C ALA A 68 -25.87 9.30 -38.35
N CYS A 69 -24.76 9.68 -39.00
CA CYS A 69 -23.79 10.62 -38.46
C CYS A 69 -24.46 11.97 -38.18
N GLN A 70 -24.46 12.41 -36.91
CA GLN A 70 -25.01 13.71 -36.54
C GLN A 70 -23.96 14.82 -36.55
N SER A 71 -22.69 14.48 -36.33
CA SER A 71 -21.59 15.45 -36.29
C SER A 71 -20.31 14.84 -36.85
N GLY A 72 -20.20 14.76 -38.18
CA GLY A 72 -19.04 14.16 -38.85
C GLY A 72 -19.34 13.89 -40.31
N THR A 73 -18.44 13.20 -40.99
CA THR A 73 -18.63 12.73 -42.37
C THR A 73 -19.00 11.25 -42.36
N CYS A 74 -19.96 10.87 -43.19
CA CYS A 74 -20.38 9.48 -43.36
C CYS A 74 -19.60 8.85 -44.52
N ASP A 75 -19.26 7.58 -44.40
CA ASP A 75 -18.84 6.75 -45.54
C ASP A 75 -20.08 6.35 -46.36
N ASP A 76 -20.38 7.16 -47.39
CA ASP A 76 -21.53 6.99 -48.27
C ASP A 76 -21.14 6.45 -49.67
N GLY A 77 -22.14 6.20 -50.52
CA GLY A 77 -21.91 5.59 -51.83
C GLY A 77 -22.11 4.07 -51.85
N ALA A 78 -21.99 3.48 -53.05
CA ALA A 78 -22.33 2.08 -53.27
C ALA A 78 -21.42 1.10 -52.51
N ASP A 79 -20.16 1.49 -52.32
CA ASP A 79 -19.16 0.73 -51.57
C ASP A 79 -19.06 1.14 -50.09
N GLY A 80 -19.74 2.22 -49.70
CA GLY A 80 -19.70 2.74 -48.34
C GLY A 80 -20.48 1.87 -47.35
N ASP A 81 -20.06 1.90 -46.07
CA ASP A 81 -20.65 1.09 -45.00
C ASP A 81 -21.50 1.89 -43.99
N GLY A 82 -21.58 3.22 -44.17
CA GLY A 82 -22.34 4.12 -43.32
C GLY A 82 -21.65 4.49 -42.01
N SER A 83 -20.39 4.09 -41.81
CA SER A 83 -19.58 4.47 -40.66
C SER A 83 -19.29 5.97 -40.65
N CYS A 84 -19.05 6.52 -39.46
CA CYS A 84 -18.80 7.95 -39.29
C CYS A 84 -17.31 8.21 -39.05
N THR A 85 -16.78 9.24 -39.69
CA THR A 85 -15.52 9.86 -39.28
C THR A 85 -15.84 11.09 -38.43
N CYS A 86 -15.52 11.02 -37.14
CA CYS A 86 -15.79 12.11 -36.21
C CYS A 86 -14.72 13.20 -36.29
N PRO A 87 -15.10 14.49 -36.14
CA PRO A 87 -14.14 15.57 -35.98
C PRO A 87 -13.46 15.47 -34.60
N PRO A 88 -12.31 16.16 -34.42
CA PRO A 88 -11.60 16.16 -33.14
C PRO A 88 -12.50 16.53 -31.95
N ASN A 89 -12.31 15.87 -30.82
CA ASN A 89 -13.10 16.01 -29.58
C ASN A 89 -14.55 15.52 -29.66
N ARG A 90 -14.92 14.74 -30.69
CA ARG A 90 -16.21 14.05 -30.75
C ARG A 90 -16.06 12.55 -30.84
N PHE A 91 -16.96 11.83 -30.20
CA PHE A 91 -16.86 10.38 -30.09
C PHE A 91 -18.20 9.65 -30.23
N GLY A 92 -18.10 8.34 -30.41
CA GLY A 92 -19.21 7.41 -30.55
C GLY A 92 -19.69 7.26 -31.99
N PRO A 93 -20.52 6.25 -32.28
CA PRO A 93 -20.78 5.78 -33.65
C PRO A 93 -21.49 6.80 -34.53
N THR A 94 -22.12 7.82 -33.94
CA THR A 94 -22.78 8.94 -34.66
C THR A 94 -22.14 10.30 -34.35
N CYS A 95 -21.01 10.29 -33.63
CA CYS A 95 -20.20 11.44 -33.25
C CYS A 95 -20.91 12.48 -32.37
N VAL A 96 -21.90 12.06 -31.59
CA VAL A 96 -22.67 12.95 -30.72
C VAL A 96 -21.92 13.25 -29.42
N GLY A 97 -21.13 12.30 -28.93
CA GLY A 97 -20.35 12.45 -27.72
C GLY A 97 -19.36 13.59 -27.83
N VAL A 98 -19.17 14.36 -26.75
CA VAL A 98 -18.22 15.48 -26.69
C VAL A 98 -17.22 15.21 -25.58
N CYS A 99 -15.93 15.32 -25.90
CA CYS A 99 -14.86 15.17 -24.93
C CYS A 99 -14.82 16.33 -23.93
N MET A 100 -14.72 16.02 -22.63
CA MET A 100 -14.67 17.01 -21.54
C MET A 100 -13.36 16.90 -20.73
N CYS A 101 -12.21 16.81 -21.41
CA CYS A 101 -10.94 16.44 -20.76
C CYS A 101 -10.11 17.62 -20.21
N SER A 102 -10.70 18.80 -20.02
CA SER A 102 -10.03 20.00 -19.46
C SER A 102 -8.67 20.32 -20.11
N GLY A 103 -8.55 20.12 -21.43
CA GLY A 103 -7.31 20.32 -22.20
C GLY A 103 -6.36 19.12 -22.24
N SER A 104 -6.74 17.99 -21.64
CA SER A 104 -6.03 16.70 -21.75
C SER A 104 -6.51 15.90 -22.97
N THR A 105 -5.82 14.82 -23.29
CA THR A 105 -6.17 13.93 -24.40
C THR A 105 -7.47 13.18 -24.14
N CYS A 106 -8.24 12.96 -25.20
CA CYS A 106 -9.49 12.23 -25.20
C CYS A 106 -9.41 11.04 -26.16
N ASP A 107 -10.07 9.95 -25.79
CA ASP A 107 -10.39 8.85 -26.70
C ASP A 107 -11.60 9.24 -27.58
N ASP A 108 -11.31 9.83 -28.75
CA ASP A 108 -12.28 10.34 -29.71
C ASP A 108 -12.41 9.43 -30.96
N GLY A 109 -13.29 9.79 -31.90
CA GLY A 109 -13.60 8.96 -33.06
C GLY A 109 -14.87 8.11 -32.91
N ALA A 110 -15.26 7.43 -33.99
CA ALA A 110 -16.53 6.68 -34.00
C ALA A 110 -16.56 5.50 -33.02
N ASP A 111 -15.40 4.88 -32.80
CA ASP A 111 -15.22 3.81 -31.80
C ASP A 111 -14.74 4.34 -30.44
N GLY A 112 -14.49 5.65 -30.34
CA GLY A 112 -14.00 6.29 -29.12
C GLY A 112 -15.02 6.28 -28.00
N SER A 113 -14.54 6.14 -26.77
CA SER A 113 -15.35 6.10 -25.55
C SER A 113 -15.60 7.47 -24.90
N GLY A 114 -14.85 8.50 -25.32
CA GLY A 114 -14.86 9.82 -24.69
C GLY A 114 -14.10 9.88 -23.36
N THR A 115 -13.41 8.81 -22.97
CA THR A 115 -12.60 8.78 -21.75
C THR A 115 -11.36 9.66 -21.89
N CYS A 116 -10.95 10.24 -20.76
CA CYS A 116 -9.83 11.17 -20.73
C CYS A 116 -8.54 10.47 -20.30
N THR A 117 -7.43 10.85 -20.92
CA THR A 117 -6.09 10.54 -20.42
C THR A 117 -5.51 11.82 -19.84
N CYS A 118 -5.39 11.90 -18.52
CA CYS A 118 -4.98 13.11 -17.84
C CYS A 118 -3.47 13.36 -17.99
N ALA A 119 -3.10 14.62 -18.19
CA ALA A 119 -1.71 15.04 -18.01
C ALA A 119 -1.26 14.84 -16.55
N ALA A 120 0.05 14.70 -16.33
CA ALA A 120 0.64 14.52 -15.01
C ALA A 120 0.17 15.61 -14.03
N GLY A 121 -0.15 15.21 -12.79
CA GLY A 121 -0.64 16.10 -11.75
C GLY A 121 -2.12 16.48 -11.87
N ARG A 122 -2.89 15.84 -12.76
CA ARG A 122 -4.34 16.03 -12.88
C ARG A 122 -5.11 14.75 -12.61
N TYR A 123 -6.33 14.88 -12.12
CA TYR A 123 -7.17 13.73 -11.76
C TYR A 123 -8.66 13.97 -12.02
N GLY A 124 -9.41 12.87 -11.94
CA GLY A 124 -10.85 12.81 -12.10
C GLY A 124 -11.28 12.61 -13.56
N PRO A 125 -12.55 12.25 -13.81
CA PRO A 125 -13.01 11.78 -15.12
C PRO A 125 -12.88 12.81 -16.25
N THR A 126 -12.77 14.10 -15.90
CA THR A 126 -12.59 15.24 -16.82
C THR A 126 -11.20 15.87 -16.74
N CYS A 127 -10.29 15.30 -15.94
CA CYS A 127 -8.96 15.85 -15.65
C CYS A 127 -8.97 17.29 -15.10
N ALA A 128 -10.10 17.72 -14.54
CA ALA A 128 -10.28 19.06 -13.99
C ALA A 128 -9.60 19.21 -12.61
N GLY A 129 -9.45 18.12 -11.86
CA GLY A 129 -8.77 18.10 -10.57
C GLY A 129 -7.27 18.32 -10.74
N ILE A 130 -6.66 19.07 -9.81
CA ILE A 130 -5.23 19.35 -9.77
C ILE A 130 -4.67 18.78 -8.47
N CYS A 131 -3.58 18.02 -8.55
CA CYS A 131 -2.87 17.50 -7.41
C CYS A 131 -2.16 18.62 -6.64
N LEU A 132 -2.50 18.76 -5.34
CA LEU A 132 -1.97 19.81 -4.45
C LEU A 132 -1.08 19.25 -3.33
N CYS A 133 -0.61 18.02 -3.48
CA CYS A 133 0.23 17.36 -2.48
C CYS A 133 1.57 18.10 -2.30
N ALA A 134 2.11 18.09 -1.08
CA ALA A 134 3.40 18.66 -0.78
C ALA A 134 4.54 17.99 -1.58
N ALA A 135 5.63 18.73 -1.77
CA ALA A 135 6.80 18.25 -2.52
C ALA A 135 7.34 16.92 -1.95
N GLY A 136 7.65 15.98 -2.86
CA GLY A 136 8.12 14.63 -2.49
C GLY A 136 7.02 13.63 -2.16
N SER A 137 5.76 14.06 -2.07
CA SER A 137 4.59 13.17 -1.95
C SER A 137 4.02 12.82 -3.33
N THR A 138 3.31 11.70 -3.43
CA THR A 138 2.62 11.30 -4.67
C THR A 138 1.13 11.57 -4.60
N CYS A 139 0.49 11.67 -5.76
CA CYS A 139 -0.95 11.93 -5.90
C CYS A 139 -1.61 10.80 -6.68
N ASP A 140 -2.83 10.44 -6.30
CA ASP A 140 -3.72 9.58 -7.08
C ASP A 140 -4.26 10.34 -8.31
N GLU A 141 -3.49 10.29 -9.38
CA GLU A 141 -3.73 10.99 -10.65
C GLU A 141 -4.45 10.13 -11.71
N GLY A 142 -4.82 10.74 -12.84
CA GLY A 142 -5.51 10.05 -13.94
C GLY A 142 -7.04 10.14 -13.86
N ALA A 143 -7.72 9.62 -14.89
CA ALA A 143 -9.17 9.77 -15.02
C ALA A 143 -9.98 9.03 -13.95
N SER A 144 -9.42 7.95 -13.39
CA SER A 144 -9.97 7.24 -12.24
C SER A 144 -9.45 7.75 -10.89
N GLY A 145 -8.43 8.62 -10.89
CA GLY A 145 -7.82 9.15 -9.68
C GLY A 145 -8.72 10.14 -8.97
N ASN A 146 -8.59 10.22 -7.64
CA ASN A 146 -9.37 11.12 -6.80
C ASN A 146 -8.55 12.27 -6.18
N GLY A 147 -7.26 12.38 -6.53
CA GLY A 147 -6.37 13.43 -6.04
C GLY A 147 -5.85 13.22 -4.63
N SER A 148 -6.03 12.03 -4.05
CA SER A 148 -5.52 11.72 -2.73
C SER A 148 -4.01 11.67 -2.71
N CYS A 149 -3.42 12.24 -1.65
CA CYS A 149 -1.98 12.27 -1.48
C CYS A 149 -1.49 11.04 -0.70
N SER A 150 -0.38 10.46 -1.14
CA SER A 150 0.43 9.53 -0.36
C SER A 150 1.68 10.27 0.08
N CYS A 151 1.77 10.50 1.39
CA CYS A 151 2.78 11.37 1.96
C CYS A 151 4.17 10.73 1.97
N ALA A 152 5.20 11.56 1.80
CA ALA A 152 6.57 11.16 2.08
C ALA A 152 6.74 10.88 3.58
N ALA A 153 7.70 10.03 3.94
CA ALA A 153 7.99 9.71 5.34
C ALA A 153 8.22 10.98 6.18
N GLY A 154 7.57 11.06 7.34
CA GLY A 154 7.64 12.22 8.24
C GLY A 154 6.79 13.42 7.82
N THR A 155 5.88 13.26 6.85
CA THR A 155 4.91 14.30 6.48
C THR A 155 3.48 13.79 6.64
N TYR A 156 2.56 14.68 7.02
CA TYR A 156 1.21 14.27 7.42
C TYR A 156 0.10 15.24 6.98
N GLY A 157 -1.13 14.76 7.10
CA GLY A 157 -2.36 15.46 6.74
C GLY A 157 -2.77 15.27 5.29
N ASN A 158 -3.98 15.73 4.94
CA ASN A 158 -4.61 15.42 3.64
C ASN A 158 -3.80 15.86 2.41
N LEU A 159 -2.99 16.91 2.54
CA LEU A 159 -2.08 17.42 1.49
C LEU A 159 -0.60 17.17 1.80
N CYS A 160 -0.29 16.42 2.86
CA CYS A 160 1.08 16.14 3.31
C CYS A 160 1.90 17.40 3.63
N SER A 161 1.23 18.50 3.98
CA SER A 161 1.87 19.78 4.29
C SER A 161 2.39 19.86 5.73
N GLY A 162 1.93 18.98 6.61
CA GLY A 162 2.44 18.88 7.98
C GLY A 162 3.80 18.18 8.00
N GLN A 163 4.71 18.63 8.86
CA GLN A 163 6.00 17.99 9.08
C GLN A 163 6.09 17.48 10.52
N CYS A 164 6.51 16.24 10.67
CA CYS A 164 6.76 15.64 11.98
C CYS A 164 7.96 16.31 12.66
N ALA A 165 7.79 16.66 13.94
CA ALA A 165 8.82 17.28 14.78
C ALA A 165 9.16 16.40 15.99
N CYS A 166 9.35 15.10 15.76
CA CYS A 166 9.62 14.15 16.82
C CYS A 166 11.11 14.08 17.18
N GLY A 167 11.41 13.94 18.48
CA GLY A 167 12.76 13.70 18.97
C GLY A 167 13.33 12.32 18.55
N PRO A 168 14.65 12.11 18.71
CA PRO A 168 15.29 10.84 18.37
C PRO A 168 14.64 9.65 19.10
N GLY A 169 14.33 8.59 18.37
CA GLY A 169 13.74 7.36 18.94
C GLY A 169 12.22 7.34 19.06
N LEU A 170 11.54 8.39 18.59
CA LEU A 170 10.07 8.46 18.49
C LEU A 170 9.59 8.13 17.08
N THR A 171 8.40 7.54 16.98
CA THR A 171 7.65 7.31 15.74
C THR A 171 6.60 8.41 15.55
N CYS A 172 6.48 8.95 14.34
CA CYS A 172 5.43 9.92 14.03
C CYS A 172 4.21 9.22 13.45
N ASP A 173 3.01 9.68 13.79
CA ASP A 173 1.79 9.41 13.03
C ASP A 173 1.79 10.26 11.75
N ASP A 174 2.47 9.75 10.73
CA ASP A 174 2.59 10.37 9.42
C ASP A 174 1.55 9.84 8.42
N GLY A 175 1.60 10.32 7.17
CA GLY A 175 0.64 9.92 6.16
C GLY A 175 -0.60 10.81 6.08
N ARG A 176 -1.47 10.49 5.11
CA ARG A 176 -2.64 11.32 4.75
C ARG A 176 -3.61 11.55 5.90
N THR A 177 -3.80 10.52 6.71
CA THR A 177 -4.71 10.53 7.87
C THR A 177 -3.99 10.84 9.18
N GLY A 178 -2.66 10.90 9.17
CA GLY A 178 -1.86 11.19 10.35
C GLY A 178 -2.04 12.63 10.82
N ASP A 179 -1.88 12.84 12.12
CA ASP A 179 -1.99 14.15 12.77
C ASP A 179 -0.63 14.75 13.19
N GLY A 180 0.47 14.02 12.94
CA GLY A 180 1.82 14.42 13.30
C GLY A 180 2.20 14.15 14.75
N ALA A 181 1.35 13.43 15.51
CA ALA A 181 1.64 13.07 16.89
C ALA A 181 2.84 12.12 16.98
N CYS A 182 3.65 12.31 18.01
CA CYS A 182 4.80 11.44 18.28
C CYS A 182 4.41 10.36 19.29
N SER A 183 4.59 9.11 18.90
CA SER A 183 4.45 7.93 19.74
C SER A 183 5.84 7.32 19.98
N CYS A 184 5.97 6.54 21.05
CA CYS A 184 7.15 5.71 21.21
C CYS A 184 6.99 4.42 20.37
N GLY A 185 8.10 3.78 19.98
CA GLY A 185 8.05 2.46 19.34
C GLY A 185 7.40 1.39 20.24
N PRO A 186 7.17 0.16 19.74
CA PRO A 186 6.34 -0.88 20.36
C PRO A 186 6.81 -1.45 21.73
N ASN A 187 7.73 -0.79 22.44
CA ASN A 187 8.27 -1.19 23.74
C ASN A 187 8.56 0.00 24.69
N MET A 188 7.87 1.14 24.53
CA MET A 188 7.98 2.24 25.50
C MET A 188 6.61 2.90 25.76
N GLY A 189 6.14 2.91 27.00
CA GLY A 189 4.79 3.40 27.31
C GLY A 189 4.60 4.81 27.84
N LEU A 190 5.64 5.63 28.02
CA LEU A 190 5.46 7.07 28.32
C LEU A 190 6.54 7.92 27.64
N CYS A 191 6.11 8.72 26.66
CA CYS A 191 6.91 9.78 26.06
C CYS A 191 6.26 11.14 26.35
N GLY A 192 6.99 12.05 27.01
CA GLY A 192 6.69 13.48 26.89
C GLY A 192 7.03 13.95 25.48
N SER A 193 6.64 15.17 25.11
CA SER A 193 6.84 15.74 23.76
C SER A 193 8.30 15.78 23.27
N THR A 194 9.28 15.37 24.09
CA THR A 194 10.70 15.34 23.72
C THR A 194 11.46 14.04 24.03
N GLN A 195 11.00 13.10 24.87
CA GLN A 195 11.75 11.86 25.23
C GLN A 195 10.87 10.72 25.78
N ALA A 196 11.28 9.47 25.53
CA ALA A 196 10.74 8.24 26.13
C ALA A 196 11.44 7.89 27.46
N SER A 197 10.70 7.51 28.51
CA SER A 197 11.29 7.06 29.78
C SER A 197 10.51 5.87 30.39
N CYS A 198 11.23 4.87 30.92
CA CYS A 198 10.62 3.79 31.71
C CYS A 198 10.03 4.33 33.03
N VAL A 199 9.03 3.65 33.59
CA VAL A 199 8.39 4.06 34.86
C VAL A 199 9.31 3.78 36.06
N VAL A 200 8.87 4.16 37.27
CA VAL A 200 9.63 3.95 38.51
C VAL A 200 9.90 2.45 38.74
N ALA A 201 11.08 2.12 39.27
CA ALA A 201 11.48 0.76 39.63
C ALA A 201 10.44 0.08 40.52
N ALA A 202 9.97 -1.08 40.09
CA ALA A 202 9.09 -1.98 40.83
C ALA A 202 9.88 -3.19 41.34
N LEU A 203 9.41 -3.77 42.45
CA LEU A 203 9.92 -5.06 42.92
C LEU A 203 9.57 -6.12 41.86
N ASP A 204 10.58 -6.72 41.27
CA ASP A 204 10.42 -7.79 40.28
C ASP A 204 10.36 -9.14 40.97
N GLN A 205 11.34 -9.42 41.84
CA GLN A 205 11.40 -10.68 42.59
C GLN A 205 11.96 -10.46 43.98
N SER A 206 11.57 -11.35 44.89
CA SER A 206 12.11 -11.40 46.24
C SER A 206 12.07 -12.82 46.78
N ASN A 207 13.16 -13.26 47.40
CA ASN A 207 13.21 -14.46 48.22
C ASN A 207 13.77 -14.06 49.59
N VAL A 208 12.91 -14.02 50.62
CA VAL A 208 13.28 -13.54 51.98
C VAL A 208 13.00 -14.55 53.09
N THR A 209 12.44 -15.72 52.75
CA THR A 209 12.14 -16.77 53.73
C THR A 209 13.44 -17.40 54.23
N THR A 210 13.71 -17.37 55.53
CA THR A 210 15.01 -17.81 56.10
C THR A 210 15.00 -19.27 56.53
N GLY A 211 16.04 -20.03 56.16
CA GLY A 211 16.29 -21.35 56.73
C GLY A 211 17.75 -21.68 57.03
N GLY A 212 18.69 -20.76 56.81
CA GLY A 212 20.10 -20.95 57.14
C GLY A 212 20.97 -19.79 56.68
N THR A 213 22.29 -19.94 56.84
CA THR A 213 23.28 -18.95 56.40
C THR A 213 24.51 -19.59 55.78
N ARG A 214 25.11 -18.86 54.84
CA ARG A 214 26.34 -19.26 54.15
C ARG A 214 27.44 -18.22 54.33
N LEU A 215 28.66 -18.69 54.59
CA LEU A 215 29.89 -17.90 54.61
C LEU A 215 30.59 -18.03 53.26
N ALA A 216 30.88 -16.94 52.57
CA ALA A 216 31.55 -16.98 51.27
C ALA A 216 32.16 -15.63 50.87
N THR A 217 33.22 -15.67 50.06
CA THR A 217 33.79 -14.51 49.35
C THR A 217 33.20 -14.32 47.95
N THR A 218 32.59 -15.36 47.36
CA THR A 218 31.89 -15.26 46.07
C THR A 218 30.56 -15.97 46.16
N ILE A 219 29.51 -15.27 45.79
CA ILE A 219 28.11 -15.66 45.99
C ILE A 219 27.34 -15.30 44.73
N GLY A 220 26.47 -16.17 44.22
CA GLY A 220 25.65 -15.82 43.07
C GLY A 220 24.58 -16.85 42.79
N GLN A 221 23.56 -16.43 42.06
CA GLN A 221 22.43 -17.27 41.66
C GLN A 221 21.81 -16.76 40.37
N THR A 222 20.97 -17.60 39.75
CA THR A 222 20.10 -17.18 38.66
C THR A 222 18.76 -16.65 39.16
N PHE A 223 18.10 -15.86 38.33
CA PHE A 223 16.74 -15.35 38.52
C PHE A 223 16.06 -15.20 37.15
N THR A 224 14.75 -15.37 37.07
CA THR A 224 13.99 -15.34 35.80
C THR A 224 13.15 -14.08 35.74
N ALA A 225 13.60 -13.00 35.09
CA ALA A 225 12.93 -11.69 35.16
C ALA A 225 11.39 -11.83 35.02
N GLY A 226 10.63 -11.28 35.96
CA GLY A 226 9.16 -11.33 35.94
C GLY A 226 8.56 -10.17 35.14
N ILE A 227 9.30 -9.07 35.09
CA ILE A 227 8.96 -7.83 34.40
C ILE A 227 9.96 -7.60 33.26
N THR A 228 9.45 -7.30 32.06
CA THR A 228 10.26 -6.76 30.97
C THR A 228 10.55 -5.29 31.24
N GLY A 229 11.82 -4.90 31.18
CA GLY A 229 12.21 -3.52 31.41
C GLY A 229 13.69 -3.36 31.70
N GLN A 230 14.02 -2.40 32.56
CA GLN A 230 15.38 -2.12 32.98
C GLN A 230 15.62 -2.58 34.41
N LEU A 231 16.46 -3.61 34.62
CA LEU A 231 16.93 -3.98 35.94
C LEU A 231 17.81 -2.83 36.48
N THR A 232 17.33 -2.23 37.57
CA THR A 232 17.90 -1.02 38.19
C THR A 232 18.75 -1.33 39.41
N GLY A 233 18.55 -2.49 40.03
CA GLY A 233 19.35 -2.89 41.18
C GLY A 233 18.94 -4.20 41.81
N ILE A 234 19.78 -4.64 42.75
CA ILE A 234 19.65 -5.90 43.49
C ILE A 234 19.89 -5.64 44.97
N ASP A 235 19.08 -6.26 45.81
CA ASP A 235 19.26 -6.28 47.26
C ASP A 235 19.76 -7.65 47.70
N LEU A 236 20.79 -7.68 48.54
CA LEU A 236 21.31 -8.89 49.15
C LEU A 236 21.03 -8.89 50.66
N GLN A 237 20.53 -10.01 51.18
CA GLN A 237 20.24 -10.17 52.60
C GLN A 237 21.45 -10.71 53.37
N VAL A 238 22.02 -9.87 54.23
CA VAL A 238 23.22 -10.17 55.02
C VAL A 238 22.85 -10.42 56.49
N GLU A 239 23.45 -11.43 57.11
CA GLU A 239 23.26 -11.75 58.53
C GLU A 239 24.38 -11.20 59.42
N SER A 240 25.63 -11.27 58.97
CA SER A 240 26.76 -10.66 59.67
C SER A 240 28.00 -10.50 58.78
N GLY A 241 28.85 -9.55 59.14
CA GLY A 241 30.08 -9.20 58.43
C GLY A 241 29.97 -7.89 57.65
N THR A 242 31.12 -7.34 57.28
CA THR A 242 31.23 -6.19 56.37
C THR A 242 32.28 -6.52 55.33
N SER A 243 32.05 -6.08 54.09
CA SER A 243 32.99 -6.29 52.98
C SER A 243 32.67 -5.34 51.85
N SER A 244 33.59 -5.22 50.90
CA SER A 244 33.38 -4.48 49.65
C SER A 244 33.83 -5.33 48.48
N GLY A 245 33.34 -5.00 47.29
CA GLY A 245 33.56 -5.79 46.10
C GLY A 245 32.73 -5.33 44.93
N ALA A 246 32.23 -6.26 44.12
CA ALA A 246 31.43 -5.96 42.94
C ALA A 246 30.26 -6.93 42.78
N VAL A 247 29.14 -6.40 42.26
CA VAL A 247 28.01 -7.18 41.75
C VAL A 247 28.07 -7.17 40.23
N THR A 248 28.12 -8.35 39.64
CA THR A 248 28.15 -8.57 38.20
C THR A 248 26.88 -9.28 37.77
N VAL A 249 26.19 -8.73 36.77
CA VAL A 249 25.02 -9.35 36.14
C VAL A 249 25.44 -9.90 34.78
N THR A 250 25.10 -11.15 34.51
CA THR A 250 25.41 -11.85 33.26
C THR A 250 24.17 -12.50 32.67
N ASN A 251 24.27 -12.98 31.44
CA ASN A 251 23.33 -13.98 30.91
C ASN A 251 23.34 -15.27 31.76
N GLU A 252 22.34 -16.14 31.57
CA GLU A 252 22.22 -17.42 32.30
C GLU A 252 23.51 -18.25 32.27
N ALA A 253 24.14 -18.34 31.10
CA ALA A 253 25.38 -19.10 30.88
C ALA A 253 26.60 -18.52 31.62
N GLY A 254 26.53 -17.31 32.18
CA GLY A 254 27.65 -16.65 32.84
C GLY A 254 28.73 -16.14 31.89
N THR A 255 28.50 -16.19 30.57
CA THR A 255 29.51 -15.90 29.55
C THR A 255 29.52 -14.44 29.11
N VAL A 256 28.39 -13.75 29.21
CA VAL A 256 28.25 -12.35 28.78
C VAL A 256 27.98 -11.49 30.00
N VAL A 257 28.91 -10.60 30.33
CA VAL A 257 28.73 -9.57 31.36
C VAL A 257 27.85 -8.46 30.81
N LEU A 258 26.65 -8.31 31.38
CA LEU A 258 25.71 -7.24 31.06
C LEU A 258 26.03 -5.98 31.86
N ARG A 259 26.51 -6.13 33.09
CA ARG A 259 26.89 -5.03 33.99
C ARG A 259 27.80 -5.52 35.11
N SER A 260 28.68 -4.64 35.58
CA SER A 260 29.43 -4.81 36.82
C SER A 260 29.50 -3.48 37.55
N ASP A 261 29.06 -3.44 38.79
CA ASP A 261 29.03 -2.23 39.63
C ASP A 261 29.62 -2.56 41.01
N ALA A 262 30.21 -1.54 41.65
CA ALA A 262 30.78 -1.70 42.98
C ALA A 262 29.67 -1.98 44.02
N PHE A 263 29.97 -2.85 44.97
CA PHE A 263 29.05 -3.20 46.06
C PHE A 263 29.76 -3.16 47.41
N ALA A 264 29.06 -2.67 48.42
CA ALA A 264 29.53 -2.66 49.79
C ALA A 264 28.45 -3.22 50.72
N ILE A 265 28.87 -4.10 51.62
CA ILE A 265 28.07 -4.62 52.72
C ILE A 265 28.39 -3.78 53.94
N THR A 266 27.47 -2.89 54.29
CA THR A 266 27.65 -1.89 55.36
C THR A 266 26.76 -2.17 56.57
N GLN A 267 25.77 -3.06 56.45
CA GLN A 267 24.81 -3.34 57.51
C GLN A 267 24.31 -4.79 57.49
N VAL A 268 23.76 -5.23 58.62
CA VAL A 268 22.96 -6.45 58.73
C VAL A 268 21.57 -6.17 58.12
N GLY A 269 21.05 -7.11 57.34
CA GLY A 269 19.80 -6.98 56.60
C GLY A 269 20.02 -6.73 55.10
N ALA A 270 19.08 -6.01 54.47
CA ALA A 270 19.12 -5.71 53.05
C ALA A 270 20.27 -4.72 52.74
N ASN A 271 21.13 -5.07 51.79
CA ASN A 271 22.14 -4.18 51.23
C ASN A 271 21.84 -4.01 49.74
N ARG A 272 21.50 -2.78 49.35
CA ARG A 272 21.09 -2.39 48.00
C ARG A 272 22.30 -2.06 47.13
N VAL A 273 22.30 -2.54 45.89
CA VAL A 273 23.07 -1.97 44.77
C VAL A 273 22.12 -1.32 43.80
N ASP A 274 22.25 -0.02 43.60
CA ASP A 274 21.70 0.65 42.44
C ASP A 274 22.75 0.66 41.33
N PHE A 275 22.38 0.14 40.17
CA PHE A 275 23.29 0.05 39.04
C PHE A 275 23.53 1.44 38.42
N THR A 276 24.78 1.73 38.06
CA THR A 276 25.15 3.04 37.46
C THR A 276 24.61 3.23 36.05
N GLY A 277 24.09 2.15 35.45
CA GLY A 277 23.34 2.17 34.20
C GLY A 277 22.35 0.99 34.17
N PRO A 278 21.21 1.13 33.49
CA PRO A 278 20.17 0.12 33.48
C PRO A 278 20.60 -1.14 32.71
N VAL A 279 20.15 -2.33 33.15
CA VAL A 279 20.37 -3.60 32.45
C VAL A 279 19.06 -4.06 31.81
N PRO A 280 18.98 -4.21 30.47
CA PRO A 280 17.76 -4.63 29.82
C PRO A 280 17.45 -6.10 30.17
N VAL A 281 16.25 -6.34 30.69
CA VAL A 281 15.75 -7.67 31.04
C VAL A 281 14.41 -7.93 30.38
N VAL A 282 14.18 -9.19 29.98
CA VAL A 282 12.95 -9.63 29.32
C VAL A 282 12.22 -10.63 30.21
N ALA A 283 10.93 -10.42 30.42
CA ALA A 283 10.11 -11.31 31.22
C ALA A 283 10.20 -12.76 30.73
N GLY A 284 10.39 -13.71 31.65
CA GLY A 284 10.58 -15.13 31.37
C GLY A 284 12.02 -15.53 30.99
N THR A 285 12.95 -14.58 30.86
CA THR A 285 14.37 -14.88 30.55
C THR A 285 15.19 -15.02 31.83
N VAL A 286 16.09 -16.01 31.85
CA VAL A 286 16.99 -16.29 32.99
C VAL A 286 18.25 -15.44 32.90
N TYR A 287 18.58 -14.79 34.01
CA TYR A 287 19.80 -14.01 34.21
C TYR A 287 20.54 -14.53 35.43
N ARG A 288 21.82 -14.16 35.57
CA ARG A 288 22.65 -14.53 36.73
C ARG A 288 23.23 -13.28 37.35
N PHE A 289 23.22 -13.19 38.67
CA PHE A 289 24.05 -12.22 39.38
C PHE A 289 25.12 -12.95 40.19
N GLN A 290 26.30 -12.34 40.27
CA GLN A 290 27.41 -12.78 41.08
C GLN A 290 27.99 -11.60 41.86
N VAL A 291 28.13 -11.81 43.16
CA VAL A 291 28.74 -10.91 44.13
C VAL A 291 30.11 -11.46 44.48
N SER A 292 31.16 -10.69 44.21
CA SER A 292 32.53 -11.01 44.58
C SER A 292 32.99 -10.02 45.64
N LEU A 293 33.34 -10.52 46.83
CA LEU A 293 33.66 -9.77 48.04
C LEU A 293 35.14 -9.96 48.42
N ALA A 294 35.74 -8.93 49.02
CA ALA A 294 37.13 -8.94 49.47
C ALA A 294 37.35 -9.80 50.74
N SER A 295 36.29 -10.07 51.50
CA SER A 295 36.31 -10.86 52.74
C SER A 295 35.05 -11.71 52.85
N GLU A 296 35.12 -12.78 53.65
CA GLU A 296 33.98 -13.65 53.89
C GLU A 296 32.87 -12.93 54.67
N VAL A 297 31.63 -13.07 54.18
CA VAL A 297 30.43 -12.52 54.83
C VAL A 297 29.37 -13.60 54.97
N ARG A 298 28.58 -13.53 56.03
CA ARG A 298 27.47 -14.45 56.29
C ARG A 298 26.20 -13.92 55.64
N VAL A 299 25.73 -14.55 54.57
CA VAL A 299 24.49 -14.21 53.86
C VAL A 299 23.36 -15.16 54.21
N ARG A 300 22.13 -14.66 54.17
CA ARG A 300 20.92 -15.48 54.42
C ARG A 300 20.64 -16.42 53.26
N GLN A 301 20.19 -17.62 53.59
CA GLN A 301 19.70 -18.62 52.64
C GLN A 301 18.21 -18.90 52.84
N SER A 302 17.53 -19.20 51.74
CA SER A 302 16.12 -19.60 51.69
C SER A 302 15.95 -21.09 51.42
N VAL A 303 14.92 -21.67 52.04
CA VAL A 303 14.50 -23.08 51.84
C VAL A 303 13.52 -23.20 50.68
N ASP A 304 12.89 -22.09 50.29
CA ASP A 304 11.97 -22.05 49.16
C ASP A 304 12.79 -21.79 47.89
N THR A 305 13.02 -22.86 47.12
CA THR A 305 13.78 -22.80 45.88
C THR A 305 12.98 -22.07 44.81
N TYR A 306 13.52 -20.96 44.32
CA TYR A 306 13.06 -20.25 43.14
C TYR A 306 13.07 -21.21 41.93
N PRO A 307 11.97 -21.33 41.17
CA PRO A 307 11.90 -22.26 40.05
C PRO A 307 12.99 -21.95 39.00
N GLY A 308 13.88 -22.91 38.74
CA GLY A 308 14.97 -22.76 37.76
C GLY A 308 16.23 -22.03 38.25
N GLY A 309 16.34 -21.75 39.56
CA GLY A 309 17.54 -21.18 40.17
C GLY A 309 18.72 -22.17 40.20
N SER A 310 19.87 -21.84 39.59
CA SER A 310 21.13 -22.54 39.82
C SER A 310 22.07 -21.65 40.64
N VAL A 311 22.33 -22.06 41.88
CA VAL A 311 23.29 -21.37 42.76
C VAL A 311 24.71 -21.65 42.27
N ALA A 312 25.55 -20.61 42.13
CA ALA A 312 26.98 -20.82 41.90
C ALA A 312 27.60 -21.55 43.11
N GLY A 313 28.01 -22.80 42.92
CA GLY A 313 28.76 -23.59 43.91
C GLY A 313 27.94 -24.44 44.90
N ALA A 314 26.71 -24.86 44.55
CA ALA A 314 25.88 -25.92 45.14
C ALA A 314 25.89 -26.17 46.68
N THR A 315 24.77 -25.87 47.32
CA THR A 315 23.93 -26.81 48.11
C THR A 315 22.48 -26.27 47.99
N ASP A 316 21.48 -27.14 48.00
CA ASP A 316 20.02 -27.01 47.73
C ASP A 316 19.22 -25.80 48.30
N ARG A 317 19.79 -24.59 48.38
CA ARG A 317 19.20 -23.41 49.02
C ARG A 317 19.60 -22.13 48.31
N ASP A 318 18.62 -21.31 47.97
CA ASP A 318 18.82 -20.01 47.34
C ASP A 318 19.29 -18.94 48.32
N LEU A 319 19.77 -17.82 47.81
CA LEU A 319 20.13 -16.68 48.66
C LEU A 319 18.88 -15.87 49.00
N GLY A 320 18.95 -15.13 50.09
CA GLY A 320 17.99 -14.06 50.32
C GLY A 320 18.30 -12.85 49.43
N PHE A 321 17.48 -12.55 48.43
CA PHE A 321 17.70 -11.43 47.50
C PHE A 321 16.39 -10.80 47.03
N ALA A 322 16.49 -9.59 46.47
CA ALA A 322 15.42 -8.99 45.69
C ALA A 322 15.96 -8.28 44.44
N THR A 323 15.21 -8.32 43.34
CA THR A 323 15.52 -7.61 42.09
C THR A 323 14.49 -6.53 41.83
N TYR A 324 14.94 -5.43 41.23
CA TYR A 324 14.10 -4.27 40.98
C TYR A 324 14.23 -3.86 39.52
N VAL A 325 13.13 -3.97 38.79
CA VAL A 325 13.05 -3.64 37.38
C VAL A 325 12.17 -2.41 37.25
N ALA A 326 12.64 -1.38 36.56
CA ALA A 326 11.81 -0.32 36.04
C ALA A 326 11.04 -0.87 34.84
N PRO A 327 9.72 -1.14 34.97
CA PRO A 327 8.94 -1.59 33.84
C PRO A 327 9.06 -0.57 32.70
N CYS A 328 9.36 -1.07 31.51
CA CYS A 328 9.24 -0.29 30.30
C CYS A 328 7.95 -0.82 29.64
N PRO A 329 6.87 -0.03 29.59
CA PRO A 329 5.61 -0.53 29.06
C PRO A 329 5.69 -0.79 27.56
#